data_AF-A0A5V8U3I4-F1
#
_entry.id   AF-A0A5V8U3I4-F1
#
_cell.length_a   1.000
_cell.length_b   1.000
_cell.length_c   1.000
_cell.angle_alpha   90.00
_cell.angle_beta   90.00
_cell.angle_gamma   90.00
#
_symmetry.space_group_name_H-M   'P 1'
#
loop_
_entity.id
_entity.type
_entity.pdbx_description
1 polymer ?
#
loop_
_entity_poly.entity_id
_entity_poly.type
_entity_poly.pdbx_seq_one_letter_code
_entity_poly.pdbx_strand_id
1 'polypeptide(L)' 'NWFKRRLARFIHGDNGIDPPVQSTFDISVMPDKGIFFVSIPDYGDGVGHFLKDAIDQSLVKLPFIYTYSVTVVEQ' A
#
# COMPACT_ATOMS: atom_id res chain seq x y z
N ASN A 1 -2.24 -8.25 -8.97
CA ASN A 1 -1.80 -8.46 -7.57
C ASN A 1 -2.87 -7.88 -6.63
N TRP A 2 -3.46 -8.69 -5.75
CA TRP A 2 -4.58 -8.27 -4.88
C TRP A 2 -4.16 -7.22 -3.84
N PHE A 3 -2.92 -7.28 -3.35
CA PHE A 3 -2.42 -6.38 -2.32
C PHE A 3 -2.18 -4.98 -2.88
N LYS A 4 -1.56 -4.85 -4.07
CA LYS A 4 -1.47 -3.57 -4.81
C LYS A 4 -2.82 -2.86 -4.93
N ARG A 5 -3.88 -3.59 -5.33
CA ARG A 5 -5.23 -3.03 -5.45
C ARG A 5 -5.83 -2.58 -4.12
N ARG A 6 -5.47 -3.24 -3.01
CA ARG A 6 -5.93 -2.84 -1.68
C ARG A 6 -5.22 -1.57 -1.21
N LEU A 7 -3.91 -1.45 -1.45
CA LEU A 7 -3.15 -0.24 -1.16
C LEU A 7 -3.63 0.94 -2.01
N ALA A 8 -3.79 0.75 -3.31
CA ALA A 8 -4.30 1.78 -4.21
C ALA A 8 -5.68 2.29 -3.84
N ARG A 9 -6.58 1.43 -3.29
CA ARG A 9 -7.87 1.87 -2.75
C ARG A 9 -7.71 2.86 -1.60
N PHE A 10 -6.81 2.57 -0.67
CA PHE A 10 -6.57 3.45 0.47
C PHE A 10 -5.98 4.80 0.05
N ILE A 11 -5.16 4.80 -1.01
CA ILE A 11 -4.45 5.98 -1.49
C ILE A 11 -5.33 6.85 -2.37
N HIS A 12 -5.98 6.26 -3.39
CA HIS A 12 -6.67 7.01 -4.44
C HIS A 12 -8.20 6.97 -4.34
N GLY A 13 -8.75 6.06 -3.53
CA GLY A 13 -10.18 5.75 -3.59
C GLY A 13 -11.03 6.75 -2.83
N ASP A 14 -12.05 7.31 -3.50
CA ASP A 14 -13.28 7.69 -2.83
C ASP A 14 -13.82 6.48 -2.05
N ASN A 15 -14.34 6.71 -0.85
CA ASN A 15 -14.85 5.65 0.04
C ASN A 15 -15.74 4.65 -0.73
N GLY A 16 -15.26 3.42 -0.92
CA GLY A 16 -16.05 2.31 -1.48
C GLY A 16 -15.87 2.00 -2.98
N ILE A 17 -14.97 2.68 -3.71
CA ILE A 17 -14.69 2.38 -5.12
C ILE A 17 -13.29 1.76 -5.29
N ASP A 18 -13.22 0.58 -5.90
CA ASP A 18 -11.97 -0.05 -6.30
C ASP A 18 -11.36 0.74 -7.48
N PRO A 19 -10.15 1.32 -7.36
CA PRO A 19 -9.49 1.93 -8.50
C PRO A 19 -9.13 0.85 -9.54
N PRO A 20 -9.19 1.19 -10.83
CA PRO A 20 -8.81 0.28 -11.89
C PRO A 20 -7.34 -0.13 -11.74
N VAL A 21 -6.98 -1.33 -12.22
CA VAL A 21 -5.60 -1.86 -12.12
C VAL A 21 -4.58 -0.88 -12.71
N GLN A 22 -5.00 -0.12 -13.72
CA GLN A 22 -4.22 0.91 -14.38
C GLN A 22 -3.78 2.06 -13.46
N SER A 23 -4.49 2.28 -12.35
CA SER A 23 -4.18 3.30 -11.35
C SER A 23 -3.37 2.72 -10.17
N THR A 24 -2.62 1.64 -10.38
CA THR A 24 -1.83 0.96 -9.32
C THR A 24 -0.36 0.72 -9.72
N PHE A 25 0.09 1.30 -10.82
CA PHE A 25 1.40 1.01 -11.40
C PHE A 25 2.56 1.69 -10.67
N ASP A 26 2.27 2.82 -10.06
CA ASP A 26 3.13 3.66 -9.24
C ASP A 26 3.48 3.00 -7.88
N ILE A 27 2.59 2.19 -7.33
CA ILE A 27 2.86 1.38 -6.12
C ILE A 27 3.63 0.12 -6.51
N SER A 28 4.75 -0.19 -5.85
CA SER A 28 5.47 -1.46 -6.01
C SER A 28 5.16 -2.44 -4.87
N VAL A 29 4.99 -3.72 -5.20
CA VAL A 29 4.80 -4.80 -4.21
C VAL A 29 5.60 -6.02 -4.67
N MET A 30 6.60 -6.41 -3.89
CA MET A 30 7.46 -7.56 -4.13
C MET A 30 7.37 -8.55 -2.96
N PRO A 31 6.84 -9.77 -3.16
CA PRO A 31 6.93 -10.81 -2.15
C PRO A 31 8.34 -11.45 -2.18
N ASP A 32 8.98 -11.57 -1.03
CA ASP A 32 10.19 -12.38 -0.83
C ASP A 32 10.12 -13.10 0.52
N LYS A 33 10.23 -14.44 0.48
CA LYS A 33 10.27 -15.33 1.66
C LYS A 33 9.20 -15.04 2.75
N GLY A 34 7.98 -14.70 2.35
CA GLY A 34 6.87 -14.42 3.28
C GLY A 34 6.79 -12.98 3.78
N ILE A 35 7.69 -12.11 3.30
CA ILE A 35 7.67 -10.67 3.51
C ILE A 35 7.15 -10.00 2.23
N PHE A 36 6.16 -9.12 2.36
CA PHE A 36 5.76 -8.21 1.29
C PHE A 36 6.49 -6.89 1.45
N PHE A 37 7.43 -6.63 0.54
CA PHE A 37 8.07 -5.34 0.39
C PHE A 37 7.16 -4.44 -0.43
N VAL A 38 6.79 -3.29 0.12
CA VAL A 38 5.87 -2.33 -0.49
C VAL A 38 6.57 -0.99 -0.61
N SER A 39 6.55 -0.43 -1.82
CA SER A 39 7.00 0.94 -2.07
C SER A 39 5.83 1.77 -2.54
N ILE A 40 5.51 2.82 -1.78
CA ILE A 40 4.43 3.76 -2.08
C ILE A 40 5.09 5.09 -2.50
N PRO A 41 4.76 5.67 -3.66
CA PRO A 41 5.21 7.01 -4.00
C PRO A 41 4.71 8.03 -2.99
N ASP A 42 5.49 9.06 -2.70
CA ASP A 42 4.95 10.24 -2.06
C ASP A 42 4.15 11.06 -3.08
N TYR A 43 2.85 11.22 -2.82
CA TYR A 43 1.94 12.00 -3.67
C TYR A 43 1.87 13.48 -3.23
N GLY A 44 2.56 13.87 -2.15
CA GLY A 44 2.56 15.22 -1.60
C GLY A 44 1.34 15.59 -0.74
N ASP A 45 0.42 14.64 -0.54
CA ASP A 45 -0.80 14.80 0.27
C ASP A 45 -0.70 14.13 1.65
N GLY A 46 0.42 13.46 1.94
CA GLY A 46 0.67 12.75 3.20
C GLY A 46 -0.05 11.40 3.33
N VAL A 47 -0.88 10.99 2.37
CA VAL A 47 -1.68 9.76 2.44
C VAL A 47 -0.78 8.51 2.43
N GLY A 48 0.29 8.53 1.63
CA GLY A 48 1.28 7.45 1.58
C GLY A 48 1.96 7.21 2.93
N HIS A 49 2.34 8.29 3.64
CA HIS A 49 2.95 8.24 4.97
C HIS A 49 1.96 7.72 6.02
N PHE A 50 0.72 8.21 6.00
CA PHE A 50 -0.32 7.72 6.91
C PHE A 50 -0.58 6.22 6.73
N LEU A 51 -0.67 5.75 5.48
CA LEU A 51 -0.89 4.33 5.19
C LEU A 51 0.29 3.47 5.66
N LYS A 52 1.53 3.94 5.49
CA LYS A 52 2.72 3.28 6.03
C LYS A 52 2.59 3.13 7.56
N ASP A 53 2.34 4.22 8.27
CA ASP A 53 2.26 4.21 9.73
C ASP A 53 1.11 3.32 10.23
N ALA A 54 -0.04 3.33 9.54
CA ALA A 54 -1.17 2.46 9.87
C ALA A 54 -0.85 0.97 9.67
N ILE A 55 -0.03 0.61 8.69
CA ILE A 55 0.43 -0.77 8.48
C ILE A 55 1.46 -1.14 9.55
N ASP A 56 2.43 -0.28 9.84
CA ASP A 56 3.47 -0.51 10.85
C ASP A 56 2.86 -0.67 12.26
N GLN A 57 1.83 0.11 12.58
CA GLN A 57 1.08 0.03 13.83
C GLN A 57 0.01 -1.08 13.83
N SER A 58 -0.09 -1.88 12.77
CA SER A 58 -1.08 -2.96 12.62
C SER A 58 -2.55 -2.51 12.76
N LEU A 59 -2.83 -1.25 12.42
CA LEU A 59 -4.20 -0.70 12.42
C LEU A 59 -4.99 -1.15 11.18
N VAL A 60 -4.31 -1.49 10.08
CA VAL A 60 -4.92 -2.03 8.88
C VAL A 60 -5.15 -3.54 9.02
N LYS A 61 -6.36 -4.01 8.75
CA LYS A 61 -6.68 -5.45 8.69
C LYS A 61 -6.02 -6.09 7.46
N LEU A 62 -4.78 -6.54 7.63
CA LEU A 62 -4.02 -7.35 6.68
C LEU A 62 -3.85 -8.79 7.22
N PRO A 63 -3.69 -9.81 6.34
CA PRO A 63 -3.44 -11.18 6.78
C PRO A 63 -2.20 -11.32 7.68
N PHE A 64 -2.39 -11.84 8.89
CA PHE A 64 -1.32 -12.00 9.89
C PHE A 64 -0.24 -13.04 9.52
N ILE A 65 -0.50 -13.88 8.51
CA ILE A 65 0.44 -14.90 8.03
C ILE A 65 1.63 -14.32 7.26
N TYR A 66 1.61 -13.03 6.96
CA TYR A 66 2.67 -12.35 6.22
C TYR A 66 3.27 -11.21 7.03
N THR A 67 4.54 -10.92 6.76
CA THR A 67 5.19 -9.70 7.23
C THR A 67 5.09 -8.63 6.16
N TYR A 68 4.93 -7.37 6.56
CA TYR A 68 4.84 -6.23 5.65
C TYR A 68 5.97 -5.27 5.95
N SER A 69 6.71 -4.88 4.91
CA SER A 69 7.78 -3.86 5.00
C SER A 69 7.41 -2.74 4.04
N VAL A 70 6.97 -1.60 4.57
CA VAL A 70 6.44 -0.49 3.77
C VAL A 70 7.40 0.69 3.80
N THR A 71 7.71 1.22 2.62
CA THR A 71 8.53 2.42 2.44
C THR A 71 7.79 3.43 1.58
N VAL A 72 7.87 4.70 1.94
CA VAL A 72 7.43 5.81 1.08
C VAL A 72 8.65 6.35 0.33
N VAL A 73 8.51 6.56 -0.97
CA VAL A 73 9.61 6.97 -1.88
C VAL A 73 9.25 8.31 -2.51
N GLU A 74 10.09 9.32 -2.32
CA GLU A 74 9.97 10.62 -3.00
C GLU A 74 10.16 10.44 -4.52
N GLN A 75 9.35 11.14 -5.32
CA GLN A 75 9.46 11.15 -6.78
C GLN A 75 10.50 12.15 -7.29
#